data_AF-A0A502M511-F1
#
_entry.id   AF-A0A502M511-F1
#
_cell.length_a   1.000
_cell.length_b   1.000
_cell.length_c   1.000
_cell.angle_alpha   90.00
_cell.angle_beta   90.00
_cell.angle_gamma   90.00
#
_symmetry.space_group_name_H-M   'P 1'
#
loop_
_entity.id
_entity.type
_entity.pdbx_description
1 polymer ?
#
loop_
_entity_poly.entity_id
_entity_poly.type
_entity_poly.pdbx_seq_one_letter_code
_entity_poly.pdbx_strand_id
1 'polypeptide(L)' 'MARRDAATAKQSRRPRSRPLKGEETEVKHIVETQNLSPAQARELVRRYGNDWRKIEEAAKTYKSDD' A
#
# COMPACT_ATOMS: atom_id res chain seq x y z
N MET A 1 32.95 25.80 -6.36
CA MET A 1 32.92 24.93 -5.15
C MET A 1 31.47 24.69 -4.76
N ALA A 2 31.18 23.46 -4.33
CA ALA A 2 29.88 22.80 -4.40
C ALA A 2 28.77 23.41 -3.53
N ARG A 3 27.56 23.43 -4.10
CA ARG A 3 26.31 23.83 -3.45
C ARG A 3 25.80 22.61 -2.69
N ARG A 4 25.85 22.66 -1.35
CA ARG A 4 25.01 21.84 -0.49
C ARG A 4 23.68 22.57 -0.42
N ASP A 5 22.60 21.96 -0.87
CA ASP A 5 21.33 22.12 -0.17
C ASP A 5 20.40 20.93 -0.46
N ALA A 6 19.81 20.47 0.63
CA ALA A 6 19.14 19.21 0.75
C ALA A 6 17.72 19.28 0.19
N ALA A 7 17.33 18.29 -0.59
CA ALA A 7 15.93 17.94 -0.78
C ALA A 7 15.80 16.42 -0.96
N THR A 8 16.16 15.68 0.10
CA THR A 8 15.52 14.39 0.35
C THR A 8 14.04 14.71 0.58
N ALA A 9 13.26 14.67 -0.49
CA ALA A 9 11.83 14.80 -0.44
C ALA A 9 11.29 13.58 0.32
N LYS A 10 11.27 13.68 1.65
CA LYS A 10 10.45 12.87 2.53
C LYS A 10 9.02 13.02 2.01
N GLN A 11 8.60 12.09 1.16
CA GLN A 11 7.27 12.05 0.60
C GLN A 11 6.29 12.13 1.76
N SER A 12 5.63 13.28 1.82
CA SER A 12 4.66 13.65 2.83
C SER A 12 3.65 12.51 2.93
N ARG A 13 3.51 11.94 4.14
CA ARG A 13 2.53 10.89 4.50
C ARG A 13 1.09 11.43 4.48
N ARG A 14 0.75 12.23 3.47
CA ARG A 14 -0.62 12.69 3.24
C ARG A 14 -1.39 11.49 2.70
N PRO A 15 -2.53 11.12 3.28
CA PRO A 15 -3.40 10.11 2.68
C PRO A 15 -3.76 10.60 1.28
N ARG A 16 -3.27 9.90 0.25
CA ARG A 16 -3.53 10.25 -1.15
C ARG A 16 -5.05 10.21 -1.35
N SER A 17 -5.63 11.36 -1.66
CA SER A 17 -7.09 11.54 -1.79
C SER A 17 -7.64 11.07 -3.14
N ARG A 18 -6.80 10.46 -3.99
CA ARG A 18 -7.17 9.99 -5.32
C ARG A 18 -6.80 8.52 -5.47
N PRO A 19 -7.77 7.64 -5.80
CA PRO A 19 -7.48 6.29 -6.22
C PRO A 19 -6.56 6.35 -7.44
N LEU A 20 -5.36 5.77 -7.35
CA LEU A 20 -4.52 5.59 -8.52
C LEU A 20 -5.17 4.58 -9.45
N LYS A 21 -5.17 4.87 -10.75
CA LYS A 21 -5.40 3.86 -11.78
C LYS A 21 -4.37 2.74 -11.56
N GLY A 22 -4.81 1.63 -10.99
CA GLY A 22 -3.96 0.52 -10.51
C GLY A 22 -4.43 -0.07 -9.18
N GLU A 23 -5.00 0.75 -8.29
CA GLU A 23 -5.42 0.28 -6.94
C GLU A 23 -6.47 -0.82 -7.02
N GLU A 24 -7.42 -0.74 -7.96
CA GLU A 24 -8.47 -1.75 -8.08
C GLU A 24 -7.93 -3.11 -8.54
N THR A 25 -6.87 -3.11 -9.35
CA THR A 25 -6.20 -4.34 -9.79
C THR A 25 -5.45 -4.98 -8.63
N GLU A 26 -4.68 -4.20 -7.86
CA GLU A 26 -4.01 -4.72 -6.67
C GLU A 26 -5.01 -5.20 -5.62
N VAL A 27 -6.09 -4.44 -5.38
CA VAL A 27 -7.16 -4.84 -4.45
C VAL A 27 -7.75 -6.18 -4.86
N LYS A 28 -8.12 -6.33 -6.14
CA LYS A 28 -8.67 -7.58 -6.66
C LYS A 28 -7.67 -8.72 -6.47
N HIS A 29 -6.40 -8.49 -6.78
CA HIS A 29 -5.36 -9.49 -6.64
C HIS A 29 -5.17 -9.95 -5.18
N ILE A 30 -5.19 -9.03 -4.21
CA ILE A 30 -5.08 -9.35 -2.79
C ILE A 30 -6.30 -10.12 -2.29
N VAL A 31 -7.50 -9.73 -2.73
CA VAL A 31 -8.74 -10.46 -2.41
C VAL A 31 -8.65 -11.90 -2.94
N GLU A 32 -8.20 -12.09 -4.18
CA GLU A 32 -8.09 -13.42 -4.79
C GLU A 32 -6.97 -14.27 -4.16
N THR A 33 -5.79 -13.71 -3.93
CA THR A 33 -4.63 -14.44 -3.37
C THR A 33 -4.77 -14.69 -1.87
N GLN A 34 -5.17 -13.66 -1.12
CA GLN A 34 -5.18 -13.71 0.34
C GLN A 34 -6.58 -13.98 0.92
N ASN A 35 -7.65 -14.05 0.10
CA ASN A 35 -9.04 -14.22 0.57
C ASN A 35 -9.45 -13.19 1.62
N LEU A 36 -8.99 -11.95 1.46
CA LEU A 36 -9.35 -10.83 2.34
C LEU A 36 -10.58 -10.10 1.81
N SER A 37 -11.23 -9.31 2.67
CA SER A 37 -12.30 -8.41 2.23
C SER A 37 -11.74 -7.30 1.33
N PRO A 38 -12.49 -6.85 0.30
CA PRO A 38 -12.06 -5.77 -0.60
C PRO A 38 -11.79 -4.46 0.13
N ALA A 39 -12.44 -4.22 1.28
CA ALA A 39 -12.15 -3.08 2.15
C ALA A 39 -10.77 -3.18 2.82
N GLN A 40 -10.40 -4.36 3.33
CA GLN A 40 -9.08 -4.61 3.92
C GLN A 40 -7.99 -4.52 2.85
N ALA A 41 -8.21 -5.13 1.69
CA ALA A 41 -7.30 -5.04 0.55
C ALA A 41 -7.10 -3.59 0.09
N ARG A 42 -8.16 -2.78 0.02
CA ARG A 42 -8.05 -1.33 -0.25
C ARG A 42 -7.21 -0.61 0.78
N GLU A 43 -7.37 -0.95 2.06
CA GLU A 43 -6.55 -0.35 3.10
C GLU A 43 -5.07 -0.74 2.97
N LEU A 44 -4.78 -2.00 2.65
CA LEU A 44 -3.42 -2.49 2.41
C LEU A 44 -2.77 -1.76 1.22
N VAL A 45 -3.47 -1.67 0.09
CA VAL A 45 -3.00 -0.92 -1.09
C VAL A 45 -2.84 0.57 -0.78
N ARG A 46 -3.72 1.15 0.02
CA ARG A 46 -3.60 2.57 0.42
C ARG A 46 -2.41 2.82 1.36
N ARG A 47 -2.09 1.85 2.21
CA ARG A 47 -1.04 1.94 3.25
C ARG A 47 0.35 1.59 2.70
N TYR A 48 0.43 0.64 1.78
CA TYR A 48 1.67 0.10 1.21
C TYR A 48 1.86 0.38 -0.29
N GLY A 49 0.82 0.78 -1.01
CA GLY A 49 0.89 1.05 -2.45
C GLY A 49 1.07 -0.23 -3.27
N ASN A 50 2.07 -0.23 -4.16
CA ASN A 50 2.44 -1.38 -4.99
C ASN A 50 3.43 -2.35 -4.29
N ASP A 51 3.77 -2.14 -3.02
CA ASP A 51 4.69 -3.01 -2.28
C ASP A 51 4.01 -4.33 -1.90
N TRP A 52 3.94 -5.24 -2.87
CA TRP A 52 3.23 -6.52 -2.72
C TRP A 52 3.79 -7.36 -1.58
N ARG A 53 5.11 -7.35 -1.39
CA ARG A 53 5.79 -8.05 -0.29
C ARG A 53 5.35 -7.58 1.11
N LYS A 54 5.05 -6.29 1.27
CA LYS A 54 4.53 -5.75 2.55
C LYS A 54 3.04 -6.01 2.72
N ILE A 55 2.31 -5.99 1.61
CA ILE A 55 0.88 -6.32 1.58
C ILE A 55 0.66 -7.77 1.98
N GLU A 56 1.47 -8.71 1.49
CA GLU A 56 1.40 -10.12 1.90
C GLU A 56 1.68 -10.31 3.39
N GLU A 57 2.73 -9.68 3.92
CA GLU A 57 3.05 -9.75 5.35
C GLU A 57 1.91 -9.17 6.22
N ALA A 58 1.37 -8.00 5.83
CA ALA A 58 0.26 -7.38 6.53
C ALA A 58 -1.04 -8.20 6.37
N ALA A 59 -1.30 -8.77 5.20
CA ALA A 59 -2.43 -9.66 4.95
C ALA A 59 -2.37 -10.94 5.79
N LYS A 60 -1.18 -11.52 5.92
CA LYS A 60 -0.93 -12.68 6.78
C LYS A 60 -1.17 -12.36 8.25
N THR A 61 -0.89 -11.13 8.67
CA THR A 61 -1.21 -10.65 10.01
C THR A 61 -2.73 -10.58 10.24
N TYR A 62 -3.50 -10.08 9.27
CA TYR A 62 -4.97 -10.06 9.34
C TYR A 62 -5.59 -11.47 9.42
N LYS A 63 -5.00 -12.46 8.75
CA LYS A 63 -5.47 -13.85 8.77
C LYS A 63 -5.17 -14.61 10.06
N SER A 64 -4.28 -14.08 10.91
CA SER A 64 -3.85 -14.76 12.13
C SER A 64 -4.57 -14.26 13.39
N ASP A 65 -5.42 -13.24 13.25
CA ASP A 65 -6.17 -12.58 14.32
C ASP A 65 -7.69 -12.93 14.29
N ASP A 66 -8.11 -13.82 13.39
CA ASP A 66 -9.45 -14.42 13.27
C ASP A 66 -9.36 -15.93 13.53
#